data_AF-A0A6G3U4Z9-F1
#
_entry.id   AF-A0A6G3U4Z9-F1
#
_cell.length_a   1.000
_cell.length_b   1.000
_cell.length_c   1.000
_cell.angle_alpha   90.00
_cell.angle_beta   90.00
_cell.angle_gamma   90.00
#
_symmetry.space_group_name_H-M   'P 1'
#
loop_
_entity.id
_entity.type
_entity.pdbx_description
1 polymer ?
#
loop_
_entity_poly.entity_id
_entity_poly.type
_entity_poly.pdbx_seq_one_letter_code
_entity_poly.pdbx_strand_id
1 'polypeptide(L)'
;GRGIGALLMAQAVAEARRRGLHPVLDVLASDTAAVALYERLGWRPLGTVEQEWGPRLTVTVRCFAAPPDAAAGPAPGATRARRSS
;
A
#
# COMPACT_ATOMS: atom_id res chain seq x y z
N GLY A 1 7.87 -6.21 17.47
CA GLY A 1 8.82 -5.34 16.76
C GLY A 1 8.82 -3.95 17.38
N ARG A 2 9.94 -3.23 17.38
CA ARG A 2 10.11 -1.93 18.09
C ARG A 2 9.44 -0.72 17.41
N GLY A 3 8.43 -0.93 16.56
CA GLY A 3 7.74 0.15 15.83
C GLY A 3 8.56 0.85 14.74
N ILE A 4 9.84 0.53 14.55
CA ILE A 4 10.74 1.19 13.59
C ILE A 4 10.21 1.11 12.15
N GLY A 5 9.64 -0.03 11.75
CA GLY A 5 9.05 -0.18 10.41
C GLY A 5 7.92 0.81 10.13
N ALA A 6 7.10 1.13 11.13
CA ALA A 6 6.05 2.14 10.99
C ALA A 6 6.63 3.55 10.85
N LEU A 7 7.69 3.88 11.61
CA LEU A 7 8.37 5.18 11.54
C LEU A 7 9.04 5.39 10.17
N LEU A 8 9.76 4.37 9.68
CA LEU A 8 10.38 4.42 8.36
C LEU A 8 9.35 4.57 7.24
N MET A 9 8.22 3.86 7.34
CA MET A 9 7.12 4.00 6.38
C MET A 9 6.45 5.35 6.42
N ALA A 10 6.23 5.94 7.60
CA ALA A 10 5.68 7.28 7.70
C ALA A 10 6.58 8.30 6.99
N GLN A 11 7.91 8.20 7.18
CA GLN A 11 8.86 9.10 6.53
C GLN A 11 8.90 8.91 5.00
N ALA A 12 8.91 7.66 4.53
CA ALA A 12 8.90 7.36 3.10
C ALA A 12 7.64 7.88 2.40
N VAL A 13 6.47 7.71 3.04
CA VAL A 13 5.19 8.22 2.52
C VAL A 13 5.19 9.75 2.47
N ALA A 14 5.67 10.42 3.53
CA ALA A 14 5.75 11.87 3.56
C ALA A 14 6.62 12.43 2.42
N GLU A 15 7.79 11.82 2.18
CA GLU A 15 8.70 12.23 1.11
C GLU A 15 8.11 11.99 -0.29
N ALA A 16 7.47 10.85 -0.51
CA ALA A 16 6.81 10.57 -1.79
C ALA A 16 5.67 11.57 -2.06
N ARG A 17 4.86 11.90 -1.05
CA ARG A 17 3.81 12.91 -1.15
C ARG A 17 4.37 14.29 -1.43
N ARG A 18 5.48 14.68 -0.79
CA ARG A 18 6.20 15.94 -1.08
C ARG A 18 6.62 16.04 -2.55
N ARG A 19 6.83 14.91 -3.22
CA ARG A 19 7.13 14.81 -4.67
C ARG A 19 5.89 14.65 -5.55
N GLY A 20 4.68 14.68 -4.99
CA GLY A 20 3.43 14.47 -5.72
C GLY A 20 3.21 13.01 -6.16
N LEU A 21 3.92 12.05 -5.55
CA LEU A 21 3.81 10.63 -5.88
C LEU A 21 2.85 9.92 -4.92
N HIS A 22 2.18 8.88 -5.42
CA HIS A 22 1.36 7.98 -4.62
C HIS A 22 2.13 6.68 -4.32
N PRO A 23 2.51 6.42 -3.06
CA PRO A 23 3.26 5.21 -2.71
C PRO A 23 2.46 3.93 -2.91
N VAL A 24 3.12 2.92 -3.48
CA VAL A 24 2.65 1.54 -3.56
C VAL A 24 3.75 0.63 -3.02
N LEU A 25 3.38 -0.48 -2.40
CA LEU A 25 4.30 -1.50 -1.93
C LEU A 25 3.79 -2.90 -2.25
N ASP A 26 4.73 -3.83 -2.42
CA ASP A 26 4.50 -5.25 -2.61
C ASP A 26 5.06 -6.01 -1.40
N VAL A 27 4.22 -6.83 -0.77
CA VAL A 27 4.58 -7.63 0.41
C VAL A 27 4.43 -9.09 0.05
N LEU A 28 5.39 -9.94 0.41
CA LEU A 28 5.19 -11.39 0.33
C LEU A 28 3.90 -11.78 1.04
N ALA A 29 3.03 -12.53 0.36
CA ALA A 29 1.75 -12.95 0.93
C ALA A 29 1.93 -13.81 2.20
N SER A 30 3.09 -14.46 2.34
CA SER A 30 3.47 -15.25 3.52
C SER A 30 3.96 -14.41 4.70
N ASP A 31 4.33 -13.13 4.51
CA ASP A 31 4.74 -12.23 5.59
C ASP A 31 3.51 -11.62 6.29
N THR A 32 2.85 -12.45 7.10
CA THR A 32 1.63 -12.09 7.83
C THR A 32 1.82 -10.90 8.78
N ALA A 33 3.02 -10.71 9.33
CA ALA A 33 3.32 -9.61 10.23
C ALA A 33 3.38 -8.27 9.48
N ALA A 34 4.02 -8.25 8.30
CA ALA A 34 4.05 -7.08 7.44
C ALA A 34 2.65 -6.76 6.88
N VAL A 35 1.93 -7.76 6.39
CA VAL A 35 0.54 -7.60 5.92
C VAL A 35 -0.33 -6.93 6.99
N ALA A 36 -0.32 -7.49 8.21
CA ALA A 36 -1.10 -6.94 9.32
C ALA A 36 -0.64 -5.53 9.73
N LEU A 37 0.66 -5.20 9.61
CA LEU A 37 1.17 -3.86 9.85
C LEU A 37 0.58 -2.85 8.86
N TYR A 38 0.59 -3.15 7.56
CA TYR A 38 0.10 -2.23 6.54
C TYR A 38 -1.41 -2.04 6.60
N GLU A 39 -2.16 -3.11 6.87
CA GLU A 39 -3.61 -3.02 7.12
C GLU A 39 -3.92 -2.08 8.31
N ARG A 40 -3.18 -2.18 9.42
CA ARG A 40 -3.33 -1.27 10.57
C ARG A 40 -2.91 0.17 10.28
N LEU A 41 -1.96 0.38 9.36
CA LEU A 41 -1.55 1.71 8.92
C LEU A 41 -2.53 2.33 7.90
N GLY A 42 -3.65 1.66 7.61
CA GLY A 42 -4.69 2.16 6.70
C GLY A 42 -4.31 2.05 5.22
N TRP A 43 -3.29 1.26 4.88
CA TRP A 43 -2.97 0.97 3.49
C TRP A 43 -4.08 0.15 2.85
N ARG A 44 -4.37 0.44 1.58
CA ARG A 44 -5.48 -0.16 0.84
C ARG A 44 -4.96 -1.30 -0.04
N PRO A 45 -5.53 -2.51 0.05
CA PRO A 45 -5.12 -3.60 -0.82
C PRO A 45 -5.50 -3.28 -2.28
N LEU A 46 -4.58 -3.55 -3.19
CA LEU A 46 -4.77 -3.40 -4.63
C LEU A 46 -5.02 -4.75 -5.31
N GLY A 47 -4.43 -5.83 -4.77
CA GLY A 47 -4.55 -7.16 -5.33
C GLY A 47 -3.46 -8.09 -4.80
N THR A 48 -3.47 -9.32 -5.30
CA THR A 48 -2.42 -10.30 -5.08
C THR A 48 -1.93 -10.77 -6.44
N VAL A 49 -0.61 -10.78 -6.65
CA VAL A 49 0.01 -11.12 -7.93
C VAL A 49 1.19 -12.05 -7.70
N GLU A 50 1.50 -12.89 -8.69
CA GLU A 50 2.77 -13.61 -8.72
C GLU A 50 3.85 -12.73 -9.34
N GLN A 51 5.04 -12.73 -8.75
CA GLN A 51 6.22 -12.02 -9.26
C GLN A 51 7.41 -12.96 -9.35
N GLU A 52 8.16 -12.81 -10.44
CA GLU A 52 9.43 -13.51 -10.64
C GLU A 52 10.57 -12.70 -9.99
N TRP A 53 11.06 -13.18 -8.85
CA TRP A 53 12.22 -12.63 -8.15
C TRP A 53 13.49 -13.37 -8.58
N GLY A 54 13.83 -13.21 -9.86
CA GLY A 54 14.94 -13.90 -10.51
C GLY A 54 14.53 -15.25 -11.14
N PRO A 55 15.48 -15.98 -11.74
CA PRO A 55 15.19 -17.04 -12.70
C PRO A 55 14.56 -18.32 -12.12
N ARG A 56 14.44 -18.43 -10.79
CA ARG A 56 13.99 -19.66 -10.11
C ARG A 56 13.06 -19.41 -8.93
N LEU A 57 12.64 -18.17 -8.72
CA LEU A 57 11.86 -17.80 -7.54
C LEU A 57 10.65 -17.00 -7.99
N THR A 58 9.50 -17.68 -8.05
CA THR A 58 8.20 -17.03 -8.18
C THR A 58 7.61 -16.89 -6.79
N VAL A 59 7.19 -15.68 -6.43
CA VAL A 59 6.57 -15.40 -5.14
C VAL A 59 5.20 -14.76 -5.33
N THR A 60 4.26 -15.12 -4.47
CA THR A 60 2.99 -14.41 -4.38
C THR A 60 3.17 -13.18 -3.50
N VAL A 61 2.87 -12.00 -4.03
CA VAL A 61 2.86 -10.75 -3.27
C VAL A 61 1.47 -10.15 -3.19
N ARG A 62 1.17 -9.49 -2.09
CA ARG A 62 0.01 -8.64 -1.92
C ARG A 62 0.44 -7.18 -2.08
N CYS A 63 -0.22 -6.49 -3.00
CA CYS A 63 0.06 -5.11 -3.35
C CYS A 63 -0.81 -4.18 -2.48
N PHE A 64 -0.23 -3.09 -2.00
CA PHE A 64 -0.91 -2.08 -1.21
C PHE A 64 -0.61 -0.66 -1.69
N ALA A 65 -1.63 0.19 -1.69
CA ALA A 65 -1.52 1.64 -1.88
C ALA A 65 -1.55 2.36 -0.53
N ALA A 66 -0.73 3.39 -0.38
CA ALA A 66 -0.79 4.25 0.80
C ALA A 66 -2.19 4.90 0.92
N PRO A 67 -2.66 5.23 2.13
CA PRO A 67 -3.89 5.99 2.27
C PRO A 67 -3.75 7.33 1.51
N PRO A 68 -4.84 7.87 0.95
CA PRO A 68 -4.84 9.20 0.38
C PRO A 68 -4.36 10.20 1.45
N ASP A 69 -3.71 11.28 0.99
CA ASP A 69 -3.40 12.36 1.92
C ASP A 69 -4.71 13.00 2.39
N ALA A 70 -4.87 13.19 3.70
CA ALA A 70 -6.08 13.80 4.25
C ALA A 70 -6.22 15.27 3.81
N ALA A 71 -5.11 15.92 3.48
CA ALA A 71 -5.07 17.28 2.91
C ALA A 71 -5.30 17.32 1.39
N ALA A 72 -5.11 16.19 0.69
CA ALA A 72 -5.48 16.09 -0.70
C ALA A 72 -6.98 15.80 -0.76
N GLY A 73 -7.78 16.76 -1.24
CA GLY A 73 -9.18 16.51 -1.57
C GLY A 73 -9.34 15.26 -2.45
N PRO A 74 -10.55 14.70 -2.59
CA PRO A 74 -10.77 13.51 -3.40
C PRO A 74 -10.16 13.72 -4.79
N ALA A 75 -9.34 12.76 -5.24
CA ALA A 75 -8.77 12.79 -6.58
C ALA A 75 -9.91 13.01 -7.59
N PRO A 76 -9.78 13.96 -8.55
CA PRO A 76 -10.82 14.18 -9.54
C PRO A 76 -11.03 12.88 -10.32
N GLY A 77 -12.20 12.25 -10.14
CA GLY A 77 -12.59 11.00 -10.81
C GLY A 77 -13.17 9.89 -9.92
N ALA A 78 -13.01 9.96 -8.59
CA ALA A 78 -13.61 8.96 -7.68
C ALA A 78 -15.10 9.24 -7.40
N THR A 79 -15.92 9.37 -8.46
CA THR A 79 -17.38 9.38 -8.31
C THR A 79 -17.83 7.99 -7.91
N ARG A 80 -18.27 7.87 -6.65
CA ARG A 80 -18.91 6.69 -6.07
C ARG A 80 -20.09 6.28 -6.95
N ALA A 81 -19.96 5.14 -7.65
CA ALA A 81 -21.09 4.51 -8.33
C ALA A 81 -22.21 4.28 -7.30
N ARG A 82 -23.36 4.89 -7.53
CA ARG A 82 -24.58 4.70 -6.74
C ARG A 82 -24.97 3.21 -6.82
N ARG A 83 -25.20 2.57 -5.67
CA ARG A 83 -25.99 1.33 -5.63
C ARG A 83 -27.42 1.71 -6.00
N SER A 84 -27.91 1.15 -7.09
CA SER A 84 -29.33 1.10 -7.41
C SER A 84 -29.96 -0.05 -6.64
N SER A 85 -31.15 0.24 -6.10
CA SER A 85 -32.02 -0.64 -5.32
C SER A 85 -32.47 -1.90 -6.04
#